data_AF-A0A3L0W4M4-F1
#
_entry.id   AF-A0A3L0W4M4-F1
#
_cell.length_a   1.000
_cell.length_b   1.000
_cell.length_c   1.000
_cell.angle_alpha   90.00
_cell.angle_beta   90.00
_cell.angle_gamma   90.00
#
_symmetry.space_group_name_H-M   'P 1'
#
loop_
_entity.id
_entity.type
_entity.pdbx_description
1 polymer ?
#
loop_
_entity_poly.entity_id
_entity_poly.type
_entity_poly.pdbx_seq_one_letter_code
_entity_poly.pdbx_strand_id
1 'polypeptide(L)' 'NKGLAITLFSPEDAPLLEKVEAVLDTRLPQQWFPGFEPDLTRFEPEPRRNGKAAQKQRARKQALGGGNKSGKSKR' A
#
# COMPACT_ATOMS: atom_id res chain seq x y z
N ASN A 1 -32.82 -17.13 8.99
CA ASN A 1 -31.71 -16.28 8.52
C ASN A 1 -32.27 -15.06 7.82
N LYS A 2 -32.42 -13.93 8.52
CA LYS A 2 -32.82 -12.65 7.93
C LYS A 2 -31.77 -11.61 8.30
N GLY A 3 -30.76 -11.47 7.46
CA GLY A 3 -29.66 -10.53 7.62
C GLY A 3 -29.01 -10.30 6.26
N LEU A 4 -28.53 -9.07 6.03
CA LEU A 4 -27.76 -8.74 4.84
C LEU A 4 -26.30 -9.11 5.10
N ALA A 5 -25.75 -10.05 4.34
CA ALA A 5 -24.34 -10.36 4.38
C ALA A 5 -23.59 -9.37 3.49
N ILE A 6 -22.69 -8.59 4.08
CA ILE A 6 -21.88 -7.59 3.38
C ILE A 6 -20.43 -7.99 3.52
N THR A 7 -19.73 -8.10 2.39
CA THR A 7 -18.27 -8.26 2.35
C THR A 7 -17.66 -6.88 2.19
N LEU A 8 -16.77 -6.50 3.10
CA LEU A 8 -15.97 -5.28 2.98
C LEU A 8 -14.72 -5.59 2.14
N PHE A 9 -14.34 -4.64 1.30
CA PHE A 9 -13.20 -4.73 0.38
C PHE A 9 -12.25 -3.56 0.66
N SER A 10 -10.97 -3.85 0.81
CA SER A 10 -9.91 -2.85 0.83
C SER A 10 -9.08 -2.91 -0.46
N PRO A 11 -8.35 -1.84 -0.83
CA PRO A 11 -7.50 -1.85 -2.02
C PRO A 11 -6.47 -3.00 -2.05
N GLU A 12 -6.02 -3.45 -0.86
CA GLU A 12 -5.08 -4.58 -0.72
C GLU A 12 -5.70 -5.93 -1.13
N ASP A 13 -7.04 -6.02 -1.11
CA ASP A 13 -7.78 -7.24 -1.45
C ASP A 13 -8.02 -7.40 -2.97
N ALA A 14 -7.60 -6.43 -3.80
CA ALA A 14 -7.77 -6.48 -5.25
C ALA A 14 -7.29 -7.81 -5.89
N PRO A 15 -6.15 -8.40 -5.50
CA PRO A 15 -5.71 -9.69 -6.05
C PRO A 15 -6.59 -10.87 -5.64
N LEU A 16 -7.29 -10.77 -4.51
CA LEU A 16 -8.23 -11.80 -4.06
C LEU A 16 -9.55 -11.70 -4.81
N LEU A 17 -10.04 -10.47 -5.03
CA LEU A 17 -11.23 -10.22 -5.84
C LEU A 17 -11.07 -10.78 -7.26
N GLU A 18 -9.91 -10.56 -7.88
CA GLU A 18 -9.62 -11.09 -9.23
C GLU A 18 -9.71 -12.63 -9.28
N LYS A 19 -9.21 -13.32 -8.24
CA LYS A 19 -9.31 -14.78 -8.16
C LYS A 19 -10.76 -15.25 -8.03
N VAL A 20 -11.57 -14.54 -7.26
CA VAL A 20 -13.00 -14.84 -7.10
C VAL A 20 -13.72 -14.65 -8.44
N GLU A 21 -13.49 -13.53 -9.12
CA GLU A 21 -14.10 -13.25 -10.43
C GLU A 21 -13.68 -14.29 -11.49
N ALA A 22 -12.42 -14.73 -11.48
CA ALA A 22 -11.94 -15.78 -12.37
C ALA A 22 -12.61 -17.14 -12.11
N VAL A 23 -12.90 -17.48 -10.84
CA VAL A 23 -13.64 -18.70 -10.48
C VAL A 23 -15.11 -18.61 -10.87
N LEU A 24 -15.71 -17.42 -10.76
CA LEU A 24 -17.10 -17.16 -11.11
C LEU A 24 -17.33 -16.92 -12.61
N ASP A 25 -16.26 -16.74 -13.38
CA ASP A 25 -16.28 -16.29 -14.78
C ASP A 25 -17.18 -15.06 -15.00
N THR A 26 -17.23 -14.17 -14.02
CA THR A 26 -18.13 -13.00 -13.99
C THR A 26 -17.46 -11.86 -13.24
N ARG A 27 -17.55 -10.65 -13.80
CA ARG A 27 -17.14 -9.42 -13.12
C ARG A 27 -18.17 -9.02 -12.06
N LEU A 28 -17.72 -8.79 -10.84
CA LEU A 28 -18.59 -8.37 -9.75
C LEU A 28 -18.72 -6.84 -9.76
N PRO A 29 -19.95 -6.28 -9.68
CA PRO A 29 -20.11 -4.84 -9.62
C PRO A 29 -19.53 -4.31 -8.30
N GLN A 30 -18.58 -3.38 -8.40
CA GLN A 30 -18.11 -2.63 -7.24
C GLN A 30 -19.20 -1.63 -6.84
N GLN A 31 -19.80 -1.86 -5.67
CA GLN A 31 -20.76 -0.93 -5.05
C GLN A 31 -20.21 -0.45 -3.71
N TRP A 32 -20.44 0.82 -3.40
CA TRP A 32 -20.08 1.39 -2.10
C TRP A 32 -21.22 1.16 -1.11
N PHE A 33 -20.86 0.76 0.11
CA PHE A 33 -21.82 0.81 1.20
C PHE A 33 -22.07 2.29 1.56
N PRO A 34 -23.32 2.73 1.78
CA PRO A 34 -23.60 4.13 2.09
C PRO A 34 -22.76 4.65 3.26
N GLY A 35 -22.08 5.78 3.08
CA GLY A 35 -21.16 6.38 4.06
C GLY A 35 -19.71 5.87 4.01
N PHE A 36 -19.39 4.93 3.11
CA PHE A 36 -18.04 4.44 2.83
C PHE A 36 -17.63 4.75 1.39
N GLU A 37 -18.16 5.82 0.81
CA GLU A 37 -17.77 6.27 -0.51
C GLU A 37 -16.30 6.78 -0.49
N PRO A 38 -15.51 6.49 -1.54
CA PRO A 38 -14.16 7.02 -1.66
C PRO A 38 -14.23 8.53 -1.87
N ASP A 39 -13.50 9.26 -1.03
CA ASP A 39 -13.32 10.69 -1.19
C ASP A 39 -12.30 10.95 -2.31
N LEU A 40 -12.79 11.35 -3.49
CA LEU A 40 -11.97 11.64 -4.66
C LEU A 40 -11.02 12.83 -4.47
N THR A 41 -11.16 13.59 -3.38
CA THR A 41 -10.26 14.70 -3.05
C THR A 41 -9.08 14.28 -2.19
N ARG A 42 -9.09 13.05 -1.65
CA ARG A 42 -8.00 12.52 -0.85
C ARG A 42 -6.97 11.89 -1.76
N PHE A 43 -5.85 12.57 -1.89
CA PHE A 43 -4.66 12.00 -2.51
C PHE A 43 -3.92 11.15 -1.49
N GLU A 44 -3.54 9.94 -1.90
CA GLU A 44 -2.56 9.15 -1.14
C GLU A 44 -1.31 10.01 -0.93
N PRO A 45 -0.77 10.09 0.30
CA PRO A 45 0.44 10.85 0.54
C PRO A 45 1.55 10.27 -0.34
N GLU A 46 2.06 11.10 -1.26
CA GLU A 46 3.21 10.75 -2.09
C GLU A 46 4.30 10.18 -1.17
N PRO A 47 4.76 8.94 -1.41
CA PRO A 47 5.80 8.35 -0.59
C PRO A 47 6.99 9.30 -0.65
N ARG A 48 7.43 9.81 0.52
CA ARG A 48 8.49 10.83 0.62
C ARG A 48 9.69 10.41 -0.22
N ARG A 49 9.75 10.89 -1.47
CA ARG A 49 10.87 10.65 -2.36
C ARG A 49 12.03 11.39 -1.74
N ASN A 50 13.03 10.64 -1.28
CA ASN A 50 14.29 11.21 -0.84
C ASN A 50 14.83 12.02 -2.02
N GLY A 51 14.70 13.35 -1.96
CA GLY A 51 15.09 14.23 -3.06
C GLY A 51 16.56 14.06 -3.42
N LYS A 52 16.96 14.51 -4.61
CA LYS A 52 18.37 14.42 -5.09
C LYS A 52 19.37 14.95 -4.06
N ALA A 53 19.01 16.00 -3.32
CA ALA A 53 19.80 16.54 -2.22
C ALA A 53 19.97 15.55 -1.05
N ALA A 54 18.88 14.89 -0.61
CA ALA A 54 18.92 13.86 0.42
C ALA A 54 19.74 12.64 -0.01
N GLN A 55 19.65 12.24 -1.28
CA GLN A 55 20.48 11.16 -1.83
C GLN A 55 21.96 11.54 -1.85
N LYS A 56 22.30 12.77 -2.28
CA LYS A 56 23.68 13.30 -2.26
C LYS A 56 24.23 13.39 -0.84
N GLN A 57 23.42 13.81 0.12
CA GLN A 57 23.81 13.86 1.54
C GLN A 57 24.07 12.46 2.09
N ARG A 58 23.22 11.47 1.77
CA ARG A 58 23.45 10.06 2.15
C ARG A 58 24.73 9.50 1.53
N ALA A 59 24.94 9.73 0.23
CA ALA A 59 26.16 9.29 -0.47
C ALA A 59 27.43 9.90 0.16
N ARG A 60 27.41 11.21 0.47
CA ARG A 60 28.50 11.89 1.18
C ARG A 60 28.73 11.30 2.56
N LYS A 61 27.67 11.05 3.35
CA LYS A 61 27.77 10.46 4.69
C LYS A 61 28.34 9.04 4.67
N GLN A 62 27.99 8.25 3.65
CA GLN A 62 28.56 6.91 3.42
C GLN A 62 30.03 6.99 3.02
N ALA A 63 30.40 7.87 2.08
CA ALA A 63 31.77 8.02 1.60
C ALA A 63 32.73 8.57 2.67
N LEU A 64 32.26 9.46 3.54
CA LEU A 64 33.05 10.07 4.63
C LEU A 64 33.14 9.16 5.88
N GLY A 65 32.79 7.88 5.78
CA GLY A 65 32.94 6.92 6.88
C GLY A 65 31.91 7.08 8.02
N GLY A 66 30.89 7.92 7.85
CA GLY A 66 29.78 8.11 8.80
C GLY A 66 28.69 7.04 8.70
N GLY A 67 28.95 5.96 7.96
CA GLY A 67 28.16 4.74 8.03
C GLY A 67 28.44 4.08 9.36
N ASN A 68 27.52 4.19 10.31
CA ASN A 68 27.58 3.43 11.56
C ASN A 68 27.97 1.99 11.24
N LYS A 69 29.11 1.56 11.81
CA LYS A 69 29.40 0.16 12.05
C LYS A 69 28.31 -0.41 12.96
N SER A 70 27.18 -0.79 12.39
CA SER A 70 26.24 -1.72 13.00
C SER A 70 26.10 -2.95 12.11
N GLY A 71 27.23 -3.41 11.57
CA GLY A 71 27.50 -4.84 11.46
C GLY A 71 27.95 -5.34 12.83
N LYS A 72 27.00 -5.68 13.71
CA LYS A 72 27.29 -6.52 14.89
C LYS A 72 26.06 -7.35 15.28
N SER A 73 26.11 -8.61 14.84
CA SER A 73 25.67 -9.81 15.59
C SER A 73 24.17 -10.12 15.77
N LYS A 74 23.67 -11.10 15.00
CA LYS A 74 23.14 -12.41 15.50
C LYS A 74 22.97 -13.34 14.27
N ARG A 75 23.91 -14.26 13.99
CA ARG A 75 23.87 -15.70 14.37
C ARG A 75 22.54 -16.18 14.90
#